data_AF-A0A924LZV2-F1
#
_entry.id   AF-A0A924LZV2-F1
#
_cell.length_a   1.000
_cell.length_b   1.000
_cell.length_c   1.000
_cell.angle_alpha   90.00
_cell.angle_beta   90.00
_cell.angle_gamma   90.00
#
_symmetry.space_group_name_H-M   'P 1'
#
loop_
_entity.id
_entity.type
_entity.pdbx_description
1 polymer ?
#
loop_
_entity_poly.entity_id
_entity_poly.type
_entity_poly.pdbx_seq_one_letter_code
_entity_poly.pdbx_strand_id
1 'polypeptide(L)'
;MTAPPHSSPQLLEPAFVARLRAELPSTAAVTYLNGGTLGPIPRAATAAMRAELDRQADFRQVPGVWDGLSLAQARARQVTARLVGLRPDQIALMHATHEGINTALWALDVSPGDSIVTTDHEHPGVLVPLGVQADRRGSITRVAKWHGEVNVIDAIAAEVDDTTIGVVVSHVSWTTGAIIDLAALRAAVGPDVRIIIDGAQGAGVVPINAQRDGWDAYTISGQKWTLGPHGTGALALVLPERWLATCCSMSAIMNPCAPNSTTCVSSAPRFEQAQEAALPLLGYGISAAMAVDDIGVEAIYSHVRALAQQLRAG
;
A
#
# COMPACT_ATOMS: atom_id res chain seq x y z
N MET A 1 -9.31 -1.26 -21.72
CA MET A 1 -10.73 -1.51 -21.39
C MET A 1 -11.10 -0.55 -20.28
N THR A 2 -11.91 0.45 -20.59
CA THR A 2 -12.53 1.35 -19.60
C THR A 2 -13.39 0.52 -18.64
N ALA A 3 -13.32 0.82 -17.33
CA ALA A 3 -14.15 0.15 -16.32
C ALA A 3 -15.64 0.23 -16.71
N PRO A 4 -16.46 -0.80 -16.43
CA PRO A 4 -17.90 -0.71 -16.70
C PRO A 4 -18.49 0.44 -15.88
N PRO A 5 -19.40 1.25 -16.45
CA PRO A 5 -20.12 2.25 -15.68
C PRO A 5 -21.02 1.53 -14.66
N HIS A 6 -20.83 1.88 -13.39
CA HIS A 6 -21.80 1.77 -12.29
C HIS A 6 -22.85 0.66 -12.40
N SER A 7 -22.45 -0.61 -12.31
CA SER A 7 -23.38 -1.64 -11.85
C SER A 7 -23.74 -1.35 -10.38
N SER A 8 -25.01 -1.49 -10.01
CA SER A 8 -25.44 -1.36 -8.61
C SER A 8 -24.59 -2.28 -7.72
N PRO A 9 -24.16 -1.84 -6.53
CA PRO A 9 -23.39 -2.67 -5.62
C PRO A 9 -24.14 -3.98 -5.30
N GLN A 10 -23.45 -5.11 -5.47
CA GLN A 10 -23.98 -6.45 -5.24
C GLN A 10 -23.34 -7.06 -4.01
N LEU A 11 -24.16 -7.70 -3.18
CA LEU A 11 -23.69 -8.52 -2.08
C LEU A 11 -23.12 -9.84 -2.60
N LEU A 12 -22.05 -10.32 -1.98
CA LEU A 12 -21.60 -11.70 -2.13
C LEU A 12 -22.66 -12.67 -1.61
N GLU A 13 -22.68 -13.86 -2.19
CA GLU A 13 -23.58 -14.94 -1.78
C GLU A 13 -23.45 -15.27 -0.29
N PRO A 14 -24.55 -15.35 0.49
CA PRO A 14 -24.48 -15.56 1.94
C PRO A 14 -23.70 -16.80 2.35
N ALA A 15 -23.84 -17.90 1.61
CA ALA A 15 -23.10 -19.14 1.87
C ALA A 15 -21.58 -18.98 1.62
N PHE A 16 -21.18 -18.12 0.67
CA PHE A 16 -19.78 -17.80 0.44
C PHE A 16 -19.23 -16.91 1.56
N VAL A 17 -19.96 -15.86 1.96
CA VAL A 17 -19.60 -15.01 3.10
C VAL A 17 -19.44 -15.82 4.39
N ALA A 18 -20.34 -16.78 4.64
CA ALA A 18 -20.23 -17.66 5.81
C ALA A 18 -18.92 -18.48 5.82
N ARG A 19 -18.48 -18.98 4.66
CA ARG A 19 -17.18 -19.68 4.54
C ARG A 19 -16.00 -18.75 4.82
N LEU A 20 -16.01 -17.55 4.27
CA LEU A 20 -14.96 -16.55 4.53
C LEU A 20 -14.89 -16.19 6.02
N ARG A 21 -16.04 -16.00 6.68
CA ARG A 21 -16.10 -15.72 8.12
C ARG A 21 -15.56 -16.87 8.97
N ALA A 22 -15.76 -18.12 8.55
CA ALA A 22 -15.21 -19.28 9.26
C ALA A 22 -13.67 -19.27 9.31
N GLU A 23 -13.03 -18.73 8.26
CA GLU A 23 -11.59 -18.52 8.19
C GLU A 23 -11.09 -17.33 9.03
N LEU A 24 -11.97 -16.47 9.55
CA LEU A 24 -11.62 -15.24 10.26
C LEU A 24 -12.09 -15.32 11.73
N PRO A 25 -11.26 -15.85 12.66
CA PRO A 25 -11.68 -16.17 14.02
C PRO A 25 -12.29 -14.98 14.78
N SER A 26 -11.74 -13.77 14.59
CA SER A 26 -12.23 -12.56 15.27
C SER A 26 -13.70 -12.24 14.94
N THR A 27 -14.19 -12.66 13.77
CA THR A 27 -15.57 -12.41 13.34
C THR A 27 -16.59 -13.32 14.03
N ALA A 28 -16.13 -14.42 14.66
CA ALA A 28 -16.96 -15.29 15.49
C ALA A 28 -16.99 -14.85 16.95
N ALA A 29 -15.95 -14.16 17.41
CA ALA A 29 -15.85 -13.69 18.79
C ALA A 29 -16.73 -12.45 19.06
N VAL A 30 -16.78 -11.53 18.10
CA VAL A 30 -17.50 -10.25 18.23
C VAL A 30 -18.04 -9.77 16.88
N THR A 31 -18.98 -8.82 16.92
CA THR A 31 -19.34 -8.02 15.74
C THR A 31 -18.18 -7.09 15.38
N TYR A 32 -17.31 -7.56 14.49
CA TYR A 32 -16.06 -6.88 14.15
C TYR A 32 -16.26 -5.76 13.11
N LEU A 33 -16.25 -4.50 13.56
CA LEU A 33 -16.42 -3.31 12.71
C LEU A 33 -15.18 -2.40 12.67
N ASN A 34 -13.98 -2.98 12.82
CA ASN A 34 -12.72 -2.22 12.91
C ASN A 34 -11.68 -2.60 11.84
N GLY A 35 -12.13 -3.10 10.68
CA GLY A 35 -11.25 -3.53 9.58
C GLY A 35 -10.32 -2.43 9.05
N GLY A 36 -10.75 -1.16 9.12
CA GLY A 36 -9.94 -0.01 8.72
C GLY A 36 -8.75 0.28 9.63
N THR A 37 -8.74 -0.23 10.87
CA THR A 37 -7.57 -0.14 11.77
C THR A 37 -6.74 -1.41 11.68
N LEU A 38 -7.40 -2.56 11.82
CA LEU A 38 -6.78 -3.87 11.83
C LEU A 38 -7.74 -4.90 11.24
N GLY A 39 -7.32 -5.63 10.23
CA GLY A 39 -8.07 -6.73 9.64
C GLY A 39 -7.96 -8.00 10.48
N PRO A 40 -9.01 -8.83 10.55
CA PRO A 40 -8.89 -10.16 11.15
C PRO A 40 -7.95 -11.04 10.31
N ILE A 41 -6.98 -11.68 10.95
CA ILE A 41 -6.02 -12.55 10.24
C ILE A 41 -6.68 -13.92 9.96
N PRO A 42 -6.59 -14.45 8.73
CA PRO A 42 -7.09 -15.78 8.38
C PRO A 42 -6.41 -16.90 9.17
N ARG A 43 -7.16 -17.97 9.49
CA ARG A 43 -6.62 -19.16 10.17
C ARG A 43 -5.45 -19.74 9.40
N ALA A 44 -5.58 -19.88 8.09
CA ALA A 44 -4.52 -20.38 7.22
C ALA A 44 -3.19 -19.60 7.38
N ALA A 45 -3.26 -18.27 7.42
CA ALA A 45 -2.08 -17.43 7.62
C ALA A 45 -1.48 -17.62 9.02
N THR A 46 -2.30 -17.64 10.08
CA THR A 46 -1.81 -17.88 11.44
C THR A 46 -1.19 -19.27 11.63
N ALA A 47 -1.77 -20.30 11.01
CA ALA A 47 -1.28 -21.67 11.08
C ALA A 47 0.07 -21.81 10.35
N ALA A 48 0.20 -21.23 9.16
CA ALA A 48 1.44 -21.25 8.40
C ALA A 48 2.58 -20.53 9.15
N MET A 49 2.28 -19.38 9.76
CA MET A 49 3.27 -18.67 10.58
C MET A 49 3.71 -19.51 11.80
N ARG A 50 2.77 -20.13 12.53
CA ARG A 50 3.13 -20.99 13.68
C ARG A 50 4.01 -22.17 13.25
N ALA A 51 3.63 -22.87 12.19
CA ALA A 51 4.41 -23.99 11.67
C ALA A 51 5.82 -23.57 11.24
N GLU A 52 5.97 -22.41 10.60
CA GLU A 52 7.28 -21.89 10.22
C GLU A 52 8.11 -21.47 11.45
N LEU A 53 7.49 -20.90 12.47
CA LEU A 53 8.17 -20.57 13.72
C LEU A 53 8.69 -21.84 14.44
N ASP A 54 7.86 -22.87 14.55
CA ASP A 54 8.24 -24.16 15.13
C ASP A 54 9.39 -24.79 14.33
N ARG A 55 9.31 -24.77 12.99
CA ARG A 55 10.39 -25.24 12.11
C ARG A 55 11.70 -24.48 12.34
N GLN A 56 11.66 -23.17 12.55
CA GLN A 56 12.87 -22.37 12.83
C GLN A 56 13.46 -22.65 14.22
N ALA A 57 12.63 -23.03 15.19
CA ALA A 57 13.09 -23.45 16.51
C ALA A 57 13.84 -24.78 16.43
N ASP A 58 13.31 -25.74 15.66
CA ASP A 58 13.91 -27.06 15.49
C ASP A 58 15.11 -27.07 14.52
N PHE A 59 15.07 -26.21 13.49
CA PHE A 59 16.01 -26.23 12.35
C PHE A 59 16.56 -24.84 12.00
N ARG A 60 17.19 -24.17 12.98
CA ARG A 60 17.84 -22.86 12.79
C ARG A 60 19.12 -23.01 11.93
N GLN A 61 19.21 -22.24 10.84
CA GLN A 61 20.39 -22.18 9.95
C GLN A 61 20.85 -23.52 9.34
N VAL A 62 19.91 -24.43 9.07
CA VAL A 62 20.18 -25.65 8.29
C VAL A 62 20.14 -25.37 6.78
N PRO A 63 20.72 -26.23 5.93
CA PRO A 63 20.64 -26.09 4.47
C PRO A 63 19.19 -25.94 3.97
N GLY A 64 18.97 -25.03 3.03
CA GLY A 64 17.64 -24.76 2.43
C GLY A 64 16.74 -23.80 3.20
N VAL A 65 17.14 -23.32 4.39
CA VAL A 65 16.36 -22.34 5.17
C VAL A 65 16.07 -21.07 4.36
N TRP A 66 17.05 -20.59 3.60
CA TRP A 66 16.95 -19.37 2.80
C TRP A 66 16.01 -19.52 1.60
N ASP A 67 15.85 -20.74 1.06
CA ASP A 67 14.96 -21.00 -0.07
C ASP A 67 13.49 -20.83 0.33
N GLY A 68 13.12 -21.37 1.51
CA GLY A 68 11.78 -21.23 2.06
C GLY A 68 11.40 -19.78 2.34
N LEU A 69 12.31 -19.02 2.96
CA LEU A 69 12.10 -17.59 3.22
C LEU A 69 11.99 -16.78 1.92
N SER A 70 12.86 -17.07 0.94
CA SER A 70 12.82 -16.43 -0.38
C SER A 70 11.51 -16.71 -1.10
N LEU A 71 10.97 -17.93 -0.99
CA LEU A 71 9.69 -18.29 -1.57
C LEU A 71 8.52 -17.54 -0.92
N ALA A 72 8.53 -17.37 0.41
CA ALA A 72 7.52 -16.59 1.12
C ALA A 72 7.51 -15.12 0.67
N GLN A 73 8.70 -14.51 0.57
CA GLN A 73 8.86 -13.14 0.06
C GLN A 73 8.40 -13.03 -1.39
N ALA A 74 8.78 -13.97 -2.25
CA ALA A 74 8.38 -13.99 -3.66
C ALA A 74 6.85 -14.07 -3.80
N ARG A 75 6.18 -14.91 -3.01
CA ARG A 75 4.71 -15.04 -3.01
C ARG A 75 4.03 -13.75 -2.56
N ALA A 76 4.47 -13.18 -1.42
CA ALA A 76 3.97 -11.90 -0.91
C ALA A 76 4.12 -10.77 -1.94
N ARG A 77 5.27 -10.71 -2.61
CA ARG A 77 5.55 -9.74 -3.67
C ARG A 77 4.65 -9.95 -4.88
N GLN A 78 4.48 -11.19 -5.34
CA GLN A 78 3.66 -11.52 -6.52
C GLN A 78 2.19 -11.16 -6.30
N VAL A 79 1.61 -11.50 -5.15
CA VAL A 79 0.22 -11.16 -4.87
C VAL A 79 0.01 -9.65 -4.72
N THR A 80 0.97 -8.96 -4.11
CA THR A 80 0.97 -7.49 -4.03
C THR A 80 1.08 -6.84 -5.41
N ALA A 81 1.90 -7.40 -6.30
CA ALA A 81 2.04 -6.90 -7.66
C ALA A 81 0.71 -7.03 -8.43
N ARG A 82 0.01 -8.16 -8.30
CA ARG A 82 -1.33 -8.35 -8.87
C ARG A 82 -2.35 -7.37 -8.28
N LEU A 83 -2.32 -7.15 -6.97
CA LEU A 83 -3.23 -6.22 -6.27
C LEU A 83 -3.26 -4.83 -6.90
N VAL A 84 -2.11 -4.34 -7.38
CA VAL A 84 -1.98 -2.98 -7.93
C VAL A 84 -1.74 -2.94 -9.44
N GLY A 85 -1.77 -4.09 -10.11
CA GLY A 85 -1.56 -4.21 -11.56
C GLY A 85 -0.14 -3.91 -12.01
N LEU A 86 0.87 -4.27 -11.23
CA LEU A 86 2.29 -4.11 -11.56
C LEU A 86 3.03 -5.46 -11.64
N ARG A 87 4.30 -5.41 -12.03
CA ARG A 87 5.20 -6.56 -11.98
C ARG A 87 5.89 -6.68 -10.61
N PRO A 88 6.35 -7.88 -10.20
CA PRO A 88 7.02 -8.07 -8.92
C PRO A 88 8.27 -7.19 -8.70
N ASP A 89 9.05 -6.89 -9.75
CA ASP A 89 10.23 -6.02 -9.69
C ASP A 89 9.90 -4.55 -9.38
N GLN A 90 8.62 -4.19 -9.39
CA GLN A 90 8.11 -2.86 -9.06
C GLN A 90 7.52 -2.76 -7.65
N ILE A 91 7.60 -3.85 -6.88
CA ILE A 91 7.12 -3.91 -5.50
C ILE A 91 8.32 -3.97 -4.58
N ALA A 92 8.33 -3.14 -3.54
CA ALA A 92 9.22 -3.24 -2.39
C ALA A 92 8.38 -3.65 -1.17
N LEU A 93 8.75 -4.74 -0.50
CA LEU A 93 8.10 -5.21 0.72
C LEU A 93 8.57 -4.37 1.91
N MET A 94 7.62 -3.94 2.72
CA MET A 94 7.81 -3.01 3.84
C MET A 94 7.11 -3.55 5.09
N HIS A 95 7.30 -2.87 6.22
CA HIS A 95 6.64 -3.20 7.49
C HIS A 95 5.33 -2.42 7.71
N ALA A 96 5.16 -1.28 7.03
CA ALA A 96 3.95 -0.47 7.13
C ALA A 96 3.82 0.54 5.98
N THR A 97 2.61 1.07 5.79
CA THR A 97 2.33 2.20 4.88
C THR A 97 3.21 3.41 5.17
N HIS A 98 3.39 3.75 6.45
CA HIS A 98 4.17 4.91 6.86
C HIS A 98 5.65 4.81 6.44
N GLU A 99 6.24 3.61 6.49
CA GLU A 99 7.59 3.35 5.97
C GLU A 99 7.65 3.59 4.46
N GLY A 100 6.62 3.14 3.72
CA GLY A 100 6.49 3.40 2.29
C GLY A 100 6.38 4.89 1.95
N ILE A 101 5.58 5.67 2.72
CA ILE A 101 5.44 7.12 2.51
C ILE A 101 6.77 7.83 2.76
N ASN A 102 7.46 7.51 3.87
CA ASN A 102 8.80 8.05 4.14
C ASN A 102 9.74 7.73 2.98
N THR A 103 9.81 6.46 2.57
CA THR A 103 10.69 6.00 1.51
C THR A 103 10.44 6.76 0.20
N ALA A 104 9.17 6.88 -0.22
CA ALA A 104 8.80 7.60 -1.44
C ALA A 104 9.17 9.09 -1.37
N LEU A 105 8.88 9.77 -0.26
CA LEU A 105 9.22 11.19 -0.06
C LEU A 105 10.72 11.43 -0.06
N TRP A 106 11.49 10.58 0.62
CA TRP A 106 12.95 10.69 0.65
C TRP A 106 13.59 10.31 -0.68
N ALA A 107 12.91 9.53 -1.51
CA ALA A 107 13.34 9.16 -2.85
C ALA A 107 12.98 10.20 -3.94
N LEU A 108 12.25 11.26 -3.60
CA LEU A 108 12.12 12.42 -4.46
C LEU A 108 13.46 13.17 -4.54
N ASP A 109 13.76 13.70 -5.71
CA ASP A 109 14.81 14.70 -5.91
C ASP A 109 14.23 16.07 -5.55
N VAL A 110 14.66 16.62 -4.42
CA VAL A 110 14.03 17.79 -3.79
C VAL A 110 15.09 18.87 -3.60
N SER A 111 14.81 20.05 -4.13
CA SER A 111 15.56 21.28 -3.89
C SER A 111 14.80 22.19 -2.92
N PRO A 112 15.51 23.05 -2.16
CA PRO A 112 14.85 24.07 -1.35
C PRO A 112 13.94 24.96 -2.20
N GLY A 113 12.70 25.15 -1.76
CA GLY A 113 11.67 25.90 -2.49
C GLY A 113 10.75 25.03 -3.36
N ASP A 114 11.11 23.78 -3.66
CA ASP A 114 10.18 22.84 -4.30
C ASP A 114 8.98 22.60 -3.40
N SER A 115 7.79 22.48 -4.00
CA SER A 115 6.55 22.28 -3.24
C SER A 115 5.97 20.88 -3.42
N ILE A 116 5.37 20.39 -2.34
CA ILE A 116 4.60 19.14 -2.30
C ILE A 116 3.20 19.45 -1.81
N VAL A 117 2.20 19.09 -2.61
CA VAL A 117 0.79 19.30 -2.29
C VAL A 117 0.23 18.11 -1.52
N THR A 118 -0.56 18.39 -0.48
CA THR A 118 -1.30 17.40 0.32
C THR A 118 -2.67 17.96 0.70
N THR A 119 -3.44 17.23 1.53
CA THR A 119 -4.75 17.71 2.05
C THR A 119 -4.74 17.87 3.56
N ASP A 120 -5.74 18.58 4.09
CA ASP A 120 -5.99 18.68 5.54
C ASP A 120 -6.76 17.47 6.12
N HIS A 121 -7.03 16.46 5.31
CA HIS A 121 -7.72 15.23 5.70
C HIS A 121 -6.78 14.02 5.82
N GLU A 122 -5.47 14.25 5.75
CA GLU A 122 -4.48 13.18 5.79
C GLU A 122 -4.27 12.58 7.18
N HIS A 123 -3.90 11.31 7.19
CA HIS A 123 -3.47 10.63 8.41
C HIS A 123 -2.10 11.19 8.86
N PRO A 124 -1.78 11.22 10.18
CA PRO A 124 -0.45 11.64 10.66
C PRO A 124 0.72 10.88 10.00
N GLY A 125 0.45 9.67 9.51
CA GLY A 125 1.40 8.87 8.73
C GLY A 125 1.86 9.51 7.41
N VAL A 126 1.15 10.51 6.89
CA VAL A 126 1.52 11.34 5.75
C VAL A 126 2.05 12.71 6.19
N LEU A 127 1.38 13.33 7.16
CA LEU A 127 1.71 14.69 7.62
C LEU A 127 3.08 14.78 8.30
N VAL A 128 3.43 13.81 9.15
CA VAL A 128 4.71 13.82 9.88
C VAL A 128 5.90 13.69 8.92
N PRO A 129 5.93 12.75 7.96
CA PRO A 129 7.01 12.65 6.97
C PRO A 129 7.15 13.91 6.11
N LEU A 130 6.05 14.54 5.70
CA LEU A 130 6.07 15.82 4.98
C LEU A 130 6.75 16.92 5.80
N GLY A 131 6.37 17.07 7.07
CA GLY A 131 6.97 18.05 7.96
C GLY A 131 8.48 17.81 8.18
N VAL A 132 8.89 16.56 8.37
CA VAL A 132 10.31 16.20 8.51
C VAL A 132 11.08 16.45 7.20
N GLN A 133 10.49 16.14 6.04
CA GLN A 133 11.12 16.41 4.75
C GLN A 133 11.32 17.91 4.57
N ALA A 134 10.28 18.72 4.81
CA ALA A 134 10.34 20.18 4.74
C ALA A 134 11.44 20.77 5.66
N ASP A 135 11.51 20.33 6.92
CA ASP A 135 12.53 20.75 7.88
C ASP A 135 13.96 20.41 7.42
N ARG A 136 14.15 19.23 6.81
CA ARG A 136 15.48 18.72 6.47
C ARG A 136 15.97 19.10 5.08
N ARG A 137 15.07 19.28 4.11
CA ARG A 137 15.39 19.52 2.69
C ARG A 137 14.88 20.87 2.17
N GLY A 138 14.09 21.60 2.95
CA GLY A 138 13.61 22.93 2.58
C GLY A 138 12.47 22.92 1.56
N SER A 139 11.75 21.80 1.39
CA SER A 139 10.52 21.81 0.59
C SER A 139 9.40 22.58 1.31
N ILE A 140 8.41 23.00 0.53
CA ILE A 140 7.21 23.68 1.02
C ILE A 140 6.03 22.71 0.93
N THR A 141 5.41 22.41 2.07
CA THR A 141 4.15 21.65 2.08
C THR A 141 2.97 22.59 1.82
N ARG A 142 2.27 22.38 0.70
CA ARG A 142 1.01 23.07 0.38
C ARG A 142 -0.18 22.21 0.76
N VAL A 143 -1.18 22.79 1.41
CA VAL A 143 -2.29 22.03 2.00
C VAL A 143 -3.61 22.47 1.37
N ALA A 144 -4.11 21.66 0.45
CA ALA A 144 -5.43 21.80 -0.14
C ALA A 144 -6.51 21.58 0.92
N LYS A 145 -7.52 22.46 0.94
CA LYS A 145 -8.62 22.41 1.90
C LYS A 145 -9.75 21.54 1.40
N TRP A 146 -10.02 20.43 2.10
CA TRP A 146 -11.07 19.48 1.71
C TRP A 146 -12.26 19.53 2.68
N HIS A 147 -13.06 20.58 2.60
CA HIS A 147 -14.21 20.77 3.49
C HIS A 147 -15.52 21.00 2.74
N GLY A 148 -16.64 20.62 3.36
CA GLY A 148 -17.97 20.80 2.80
C GLY A 148 -18.16 20.08 1.46
N GLU A 149 -18.64 20.81 0.46
CA GLU A 149 -18.91 20.29 -0.90
C GLU A 149 -17.74 20.53 -1.87
N VAL A 150 -16.59 20.99 -1.38
CA VAL A 150 -15.41 21.24 -2.23
C VAL A 150 -14.95 19.94 -2.89
N ASN A 151 -14.79 19.99 -4.21
CA ASN A 151 -14.13 18.94 -4.95
C ASN A 151 -12.64 18.94 -4.59
N VAL A 152 -12.18 17.87 -3.95
CA VAL A 152 -10.79 17.74 -3.48
C VAL A 152 -9.78 17.78 -4.62
N ILE A 153 -10.11 17.29 -5.81
CA ILE A 153 -9.20 17.29 -6.96
C ILE A 153 -8.98 18.71 -7.44
N ASP A 154 -10.04 19.52 -7.52
CA ASP A 154 -9.94 20.94 -7.89
C ASP A 154 -9.14 21.72 -6.84
N ALA A 155 -9.35 21.42 -5.55
CA ALA A 155 -8.59 22.03 -4.47
C ALA A 155 -7.10 21.66 -4.51
N ILE A 156 -6.76 20.40 -4.83
CA ILE A 156 -5.37 19.97 -5.03
C ILE A 156 -4.78 20.68 -6.24
N ALA A 157 -5.48 20.71 -7.37
CA ALA A 157 -4.99 21.33 -8.60
C ALA A 157 -4.74 22.83 -8.43
N ALA A 158 -5.54 23.52 -7.61
CA ALA A 158 -5.33 24.94 -7.30
C ALA A 158 -4.04 25.24 -6.51
N GLU A 159 -3.46 24.23 -5.85
CA GLU A 159 -2.19 24.34 -5.12
C GLU A 159 -0.98 23.95 -5.99
N VAL A 160 -1.20 23.43 -7.19
CA VAL A 160 -0.13 23.03 -8.12
C VAL A 160 0.35 24.24 -8.94
N ASP A 161 1.66 24.44 -8.96
CA ASP A 161 2.36 25.46 -9.77
C ASP A 161 3.68 24.89 -10.34
N ASP A 162 4.47 25.74 -11.01
CA ASP A 162 5.73 25.37 -11.65
C ASP A 162 6.82 24.87 -10.66
N THR A 163 6.64 25.08 -9.35
CA THR A 163 7.54 24.57 -8.30
C THR A 163 7.08 23.23 -7.74
N THR A 164 5.92 22.74 -8.17
CA THR A 164 5.30 21.55 -7.58
C THR A 164 5.92 20.28 -8.17
N ILE A 165 6.63 19.55 -7.32
CA ILE A 165 7.30 18.30 -7.71
C ILE A 165 6.47 17.06 -7.37
N GLY A 166 5.49 17.18 -6.48
CA GLY A 166 4.68 16.04 -6.06
C GLY A 166 3.37 16.38 -5.36
N VAL A 167 2.48 15.40 -5.36
CA VAL A 167 1.21 15.35 -4.64
C VAL A 167 1.22 14.09 -3.79
N VAL A 168 0.98 14.23 -2.48
CA VAL A 168 0.92 13.12 -1.53
C VAL A 168 -0.42 13.13 -0.82
N VAL A 169 -1.27 12.15 -1.12
CA VAL A 169 -2.67 12.10 -0.62
C VAL A 169 -3.14 10.68 -0.34
N SER A 170 -4.14 10.54 0.53
CA SER A 170 -4.81 9.27 0.79
C SER A 170 -5.73 8.88 -0.36
N HIS A 171 -5.68 7.62 -0.84
CA HIS A 171 -6.64 7.10 -1.83
C HIS A 171 -8.07 7.15 -1.26
N VAL A 172 -8.19 6.77 0.02
CA VAL A 172 -9.45 6.77 0.75
C VAL A 172 -9.22 7.50 2.07
N SER A 173 -9.98 8.57 2.31
CA SER A 173 -9.90 9.35 3.54
C SER A 173 -10.18 8.48 4.76
N TRP A 174 -9.26 8.47 5.72
CA TRP A 174 -9.37 7.64 6.92
C TRP A 174 -10.47 8.09 7.89
N THR A 175 -10.94 9.34 7.77
CA THR A 175 -11.99 9.92 8.61
C THR A 175 -13.38 9.86 7.96
N THR A 176 -13.46 10.10 6.65
CA THR A 176 -14.76 10.22 5.95
C THR A 176 -15.09 9.01 5.08
N GLY A 177 -14.10 8.19 4.73
CA GLY A 177 -14.24 7.11 3.75
C GLY A 177 -14.41 7.60 2.30
N ALA A 178 -14.25 8.90 2.04
CA ALA A 178 -14.30 9.44 0.69
C ALA A 178 -13.12 8.93 -0.16
N ILE A 179 -13.40 8.59 -1.43
CA ILE A 179 -12.43 8.00 -2.36
C ILE A 179 -12.04 9.06 -3.39
N ILE A 180 -10.74 9.26 -3.59
CA ILE A 180 -10.22 10.15 -4.63
C ILE A 180 -10.12 9.36 -5.95
N ASP A 181 -10.70 9.90 -7.03
CA ASP A 181 -10.48 9.36 -8.37
C ASP A 181 -9.04 9.70 -8.81
N LEU A 182 -8.17 8.70 -8.79
CA LEU A 182 -6.74 8.86 -9.07
C LEU A 182 -6.47 9.23 -10.53
N ALA A 183 -7.28 8.74 -11.47
CA ALA A 183 -7.12 9.07 -12.89
C ALA A 183 -7.51 10.52 -13.16
N ALA A 184 -8.60 11.00 -12.54
CA ALA A 184 -8.98 12.40 -12.58
C ALA A 184 -7.95 13.30 -11.87
N LEU A 185 -7.38 12.85 -10.74
CA LEU A 185 -6.29 13.54 -10.07
C LEU A 185 -5.07 13.69 -11.00
N ARG A 186 -4.63 12.61 -11.66
CA ARG A 186 -3.55 12.67 -12.67
C ARG A 186 -3.86 13.66 -13.78
N ALA A 187 -5.09 13.65 -14.31
CA ALA A 187 -5.49 14.59 -15.37
C ALA A 187 -5.42 16.04 -14.90
N ALA A 188 -5.75 16.32 -13.64
CA ALA A 188 -5.76 17.67 -13.07
C ALA A 188 -4.36 18.21 -12.75
N VAL A 189 -3.43 17.36 -12.29
CA VAL A 189 -2.09 17.80 -11.84
C VAL A 189 -1.01 17.67 -12.92
N GLY A 190 -1.31 16.99 -14.04
CA GLY A 190 -0.40 16.82 -15.16
C GLY A 190 0.63 15.68 -14.98
N PRO A 191 1.44 15.39 -16.03
CA PRO A 191 2.34 14.23 -16.05
C PRO A 191 3.67 14.43 -15.31
N ASP A 192 4.06 15.68 -15.08
CA ASP A 192 5.38 16.01 -14.51
C ASP A 192 5.40 15.96 -12.97
N VAL A 193 4.23 16.10 -12.34
CA VAL A 193 4.06 16.03 -10.88
C VAL A 193 4.02 14.58 -10.41
N ARG A 194 4.84 14.20 -9.43
CA ARG A 194 4.82 12.85 -8.85
C ARG A 194 3.57 12.64 -7.99
N ILE A 195 2.83 11.55 -8.20
CA ILE A 195 1.67 11.20 -7.38
C ILE A 195 2.04 10.04 -6.44
N ILE A 196 2.09 10.34 -5.14
CA ILE A 196 2.36 9.38 -4.06
C ILE A 196 1.06 9.14 -3.28
N ILE A 197 0.61 7.90 -3.22
CA ILE A 197 -0.67 7.56 -2.62
C ILE A 197 -0.48 6.84 -1.28
N ASP A 198 -1.10 7.37 -0.23
CA ASP A 198 -1.41 6.60 0.98
C ASP A 198 -2.56 5.63 0.67
N GLY A 199 -2.22 4.36 0.50
CA GLY A 199 -3.17 3.32 0.17
C GLY A 199 -3.67 2.53 1.36
N ALA A 200 -3.44 2.97 2.60
CA ALA A 200 -3.78 2.18 3.78
C ALA A 200 -5.27 1.81 3.87
N GLN A 201 -6.16 2.69 3.39
CA GLN A 201 -7.60 2.45 3.36
C GLN A 201 -8.14 2.03 1.97
N GLY A 202 -7.28 1.96 0.95
CA GLY A 202 -7.64 1.57 -0.41
C GLY A 202 -7.19 0.16 -0.79
N ALA A 203 -5.95 -0.20 -0.47
CA ALA A 203 -5.32 -1.45 -0.88
C ALA A 203 -6.08 -2.67 -0.34
N GLY A 204 -6.61 -3.52 -1.23
CA GLY A 204 -7.33 -4.75 -0.87
C GLY A 204 -8.84 -4.59 -0.74
N VAL A 205 -9.37 -3.37 -0.86
CA VAL A 205 -10.82 -3.09 -0.80
C VAL A 205 -11.33 -2.21 -1.93
N VAL A 206 -10.53 -1.26 -2.42
CA VAL A 206 -10.83 -0.47 -3.62
C VAL A 206 -10.04 -1.04 -4.81
N PRO A 207 -10.64 -1.20 -6.00
CA PRO A 207 -9.92 -1.71 -7.16
C PRO A 207 -8.87 -0.72 -7.64
N ILE A 208 -7.61 -1.17 -7.76
CA ILE A 208 -6.46 -0.33 -8.09
C ILE A 208 -5.72 -0.92 -9.28
N ASN A 209 -5.26 -0.08 -10.19
CA ASN A 209 -4.39 -0.45 -11.30
C ASN A 209 -3.49 0.72 -11.68
N ALA A 210 -2.18 0.55 -11.57
CA ALA A 210 -1.20 1.61 -11.81
C ALA A 210 -1.35 2.32 -13.17
N GLN A 211 -1.60 1.55 -14.23
CA GLN A 211 -1.70 2.11 -15.59
C GLN A 211 -3.00 2.90 -15.78
N ARG A 212 -4.12 2.39 -15.26
CA ARG A 212 -5.42 3.05 -15.34
C ARG A 212 -5.46 4.31 -14.47
N ASP A 213 -4.90 4.22 -13.28
CA ASP A 213 -5.05 5.23 -12.23
C ASP A 213 -3.97 6.31 -12.29
N GLY A 214 -2.82 6.05 -12.92
CA GLY A 214 -1.80 7.06 -13.20
C GLY A 214 -0.99 7.55 -12.01
N TRP A 215 -0.96 6.85 -10.87
CA TRP A 215 -0.08 7.17 -9.74
C TRP A 215 1.37 6.69 -9.98
N ASP A 216 2.34 7.30 -9.30
CA ASP A 216 3.77 6.93 -9.43
C ASP A 216 4.25 6.05 -8.27
N ALA A 217 3.72 6.27 -7.06
CA ALA A 217 3.97 5.45 -5.89
C ALA A 217 2.66 5.13 -5.16
N TYR A 218 2.50 3.89 -4.70
CA TYR A 218 1.34 3.45 -3.95
C TYR A 218 1.77 2.64 -2.74
N THR A 219 1.38 3.07 -1.54
CA THR A 219 1.73 2.39 -0.29
C THR A 219 0.62 1.46 0.17
N ILE A 220 0.99 0.34 0.78
CA ILE A 220 0.07 -0.74 1.14
C ILE A 220 0.25 -1.08 2.61
N SER A 221 -0.86 -1.15 3.34
CA SER A 221 -0.89 -1.63 4.72
C SER A 221 -1.25 -3.10 4.74
N GLY A 222 -0.32 -3.96 5.15
CA GLY A 222 -0.58 -5.40 5.19
C GLY A 222 -1.65 -5.77 6.22
N GLN A 223 -1.67 -5.07 7.35
CA GLN A 223 -2.53 -5.39 8.50
C GLN A 223 -3.99 -4.91 8.39
N LYS A 224 -4.35 -4.16 7.35
CA LYS A 224 -5.71 -3.60 7.19
C LYS A 224 -6.54 -4.51 6.30
N TRP A 225 -6.93 -4.04 5.12
CA TRP A 225 -7.86 -4.74 4.22
C TRP A 225 -7.26 -5.96 3.52
N THR A 226 -5.93 -6.09 3.50
CA THR A 226 -5.23 -7.31 3.05
C THR A 226 -5.11 -8.38 4.14
N LEU A 227 -5.61 -8.13 5.35
CA LEU A 227 -5.76 -9.11 6.45
C LEU A 227 -4.45 -9.78 6.91
N GLY A 228 -3.30 -9.18 6.61
CA GLY A 228 -1.99 -9.66 7.02
C GLY A 228 -1.69 -9.37 8.50
N PRO A 229 -0.58 -9.92 9.03
CA PRO A 229 -0.11 -9.59 10.37
C PRO A 229 0.49 -8.17 10.41
N HIS A 230 0.64 -7.65 11.64
CA HIS A 230 1.44 -6.46 11.89
C HIS A 230 2.87 -6.59 11.34
N GLY A 231 3.49 -5.45 11.02
CA GLY A 231 4.85 -5.44 10.47
C GLY A 231 4.91 -5.91 9.02
N THR A 232 3.81 -5.77 8.27
CA THR A 232 3.76 -6.06 6.84
C THR A 232 3.11 -4.92 6.06
N GLY A 233 3.58 -4.72 4.84
CA GLY A 233 3.13 -3.72 3.91
C GLY A 233 3.97 -3.75 2.65
N ALA A 234 3.77 -2.76 1.78
CA ALA A 234 4.58 -2.61 0.59
C ALA A 234 4.58 -1.17 0.09
N LEU A 235 5.59 -0.86 -0.72
CA LEU A 235 5.67 0.31 -1.57
C LEU A 235 5.72 -0.18 -3.02
N ALA A 236 4.69 0.16 -3.79
CA ALA A 236 4.65 -0.10 -5.23
C ALA A 236 5.13 1.15 -5.97
N LEU A 237 6.04 0.98 -6.94
CA LEU A 237 6.66 2.07 -7.69
C LEU A 237 6.51 1.85 -9.20
N VAL A 238 5.92 2.84 -9.88
CA VAL A 238 6.02 2.91 -11.34
C VAL A 238 7.42 3.40 -11.69
N LEU A 239 8.10 2.65 -12.58
CA LEU A 239 9.48 2.95 -13.03
C LEU A 239 10.42 3.19 -11.84
N PRO A 240 10.66 2.16 -11.00
CA PRO A 240 11.42 2.29 -9.75
C PRO A 240 12.79 2.96 -9.94
N GLU A 241 13.43 2.80 -11.09
CA GLU A 241 14.70 3.42 -11.47
C GLU A 241 14.69 4.95 -11.48
N ARG A 242 13.51 5.59 -11.59
CA ARG A 242 13.35 7.06 -11.55
C ARG A 242 13.34 7.66 -10.15
N TRP A 243 13.33 6.84 -9.12
CA TRP A 243 13.35 7.24 -7.72
C TRP A 243 14.78 7.26 -7.20
N LEU A 244 15.16 8.21 -6.34
CA LEU A 244 16.50 8.24 -5.77
C LEU A 244 16.63 7.18 -4.67
N ALA A 245 17.70 6.40 -4.71
CA ALA A 245 17.99 5.40 -3.69
C ALA A 245 18.61 6.09 -2.45
N THR A 246 17.78 6.53 -1.51
CA THR A 246 18.22 7.31 -0.34
C THR A 246 18.31 6.51 0.96
N CYS A 247 17.73 5.31 0.99
CA CYS A 247 17.92 4.31 2.04
C CYS A 247 18.02 2.93 1.38
N CYS A 248 19.15 2.25 1.52
CA CYS A 248 19.49 1.03 0.81
C CYS A 248 19.89 -0.07 1.78
N SER A 249 19.43 -1.30 1.52
CA SER A 249 19.92 -2.50 2.23
C SER A 249 21.04 -3.17 1.44
N MET A 250 21.63 -4.23 1.99
CA MET A 250 22.71 -4.98 1.31
C MET A 250 22.27 -5.54 -0.05
N SER A 251 20.99 -5.92 -0.21
CA SER A 251 20.45 -6.45 -1.46
C SER A 251 20.19 -5.38 -2.52
N ALA A 252 20.23 -4.10 -2.15
CA ALA A 252 20.06 -2.98 -3.06
C ALA A 252 21.27 -2.73 -3.95
N ILE A 253 22.47 -3.14 -3.51
CA ILE A 253 23.76 -2.80 -4.15
C ILE A 253 24.33 -4.02 -4.86
N MET A 254 24.80 -3.86 -6.11
CA MET A 254 25.34 -4.99 -6.89
C MET A 254 26.60 -5.62 -6.32
N ASN A 255 27.42 -4.84 -5.60
CA ASN A 255 28.60 -5.33 -4.89
C ASN A 255 28.62 -4.78 -3.45
N PRO A 256 27.87 -5.40 -2.51
CA PRO A 256 27.69 -4.87 -1.16
C PRO A 256 28.94 -5.00 -0.28
N CYS A 257 29.92 -5.83 -0.66
CA CYS A 257 31.16 -6.00 0.07
C CYS A 257 32.27 -5.03 -0.38
N ALA A 258 32.08 -4.31 -1.50
CA ALA A 258 33.03 -3.31 -1.96
C ALA A 258 32.81 -1.96 -1.26
N PRO A 259 33.84 -1.35 -0.65
CA PRO A 259 33.74 -0.01 -0.09
C PRO A 259 33.30 1.02 -1.16
N ASN A 260 32.46 1.98 -0.78
CA ASN A 260 31.94 3.04 -1.65
C ASN A 260 31.17 2.57 -2.88
N SER A 261 30.66 1.33 -2.87
CA SER A 261 29.80 0.82 -3.94
C SER A 261 28.43 1.51 -3.91
N THR A 262 28.11 2.22 -4.99
CA THR A 262 26.85 2.98 -5.11
C THR A 262 25.93 2.46 -6.21
N THR A 263 26.38 1.46 -6.99
CA THR A 263 25.59 0.92 -8.09
C THR A 263 24.44 0.10 -7.57
N CYS A 264 23.28 0.75 -7.50
CA CYS A 264 22.03 0.14 -7.07
C CYS A 264 21.41 -0.70 -8.19
N VAL A 265 20.69 -1.75 -7.84
CA VAL A 265 19.75 -2.39 -8.76
C VAL A 265 18.65 -1.39 -9.15
N SER A 266 18.02 -1.59 -10.31
CA SER A 266 16.97 -0.70 -10.82
C SER A 266 15.59 -1.00 -10.25
N SER A 267 15.38 -2.21 -9.71
CA SER A 267 14.08 -2.69 -9.23
C SER A 267 13.71 -2.12 -7.86
N ALA A 268 12.41 -2.02 -7.56
CA ALA A 268 11.88 -1.56 -6.29
C ALA A 268 12.44 -2.28 -5.04
N PRO A 269 12.77 -3.60 -5.07
CA PRO A 269 13.42 -4.28 -3.95
C PRO A 269 14.66 -3.60 -3.36
N ARG A 270 15.31 -2.67 -4.09
CA ARG A 270 16.41 -1.85 -3.54
C ARG A 270 16.02 -1.00 -2.32
N PHE A 271 14.74 -0.72 -2.16
CA PHE A 271 14.21 0.03 -1.03
C PHE A 271 13.85 -0.87 0.17
N GLU A 272 14.07 -2.18 0.09
CA GLU A 272 13.67 -3.11 1.14
C GLU A 272 14.66 -3.15 2.30
N GLN A 273 14.23 -2.61 3.44
CA GLN A 273 14.86 -2.89 4.73
C GLN A 273 14.23 -4.12 5.41
N ALA A 274 13.06 -4.57 4.93
CA ALA A 274 12.28 -5.66 5.51
C ALA A 274 12.73 -7.07 5.12
N GLN A 275 13.91 -7.24 4.52
CA GLN A 275 14.39 -8.53 4.01
C GLN A 275 14.45 -9.63 5.09
N GLU A 276 14.46 -9.24 6.37
CA GLU A 276 14.50 -10.14 7.52
C GLU A 276 13.11 -10.50 8.10
N ALA A 277 12.02 -9.87 7.64
CA ALA A 277 10.65 -10.08 8.16
C ALA A 277 9.90 -11.26 7.51
N ALA A 278 10.60 -12.37 7.25
CA ALA A 278 10.08 -13.47 6.43
C ALA A 278 8.83 -14.16 7.02
N LEU A 279 8.74 -14.27 8.36
CA LEU A 279 7.61 -14.89 9.04
C LEU A 279 6.30 -14.06 8.88
N PRO A 280 6.27 -12.75 9.20
CA PRO A 280 5.12 -11.90 8.87
C PRO A 280 4.77 -11.91 7.38
N LEU A 281 5.77 -11.89 6.49
CA LEU A 281 5.55 -11.88 5.05
C LEU A 281 4.91 -13.18 4.52
N LEU A 282 5.21 -14.33 5.13
CA LEU A 282 4.51 -15.58 4.85
C LEU A 282 3.01 -15.46 5.15
N GLY A 283 2.66 -14.93 6.34
CA GLY A 283 1.28 -14.69 6.72
C GLY A 283 0.58 -13.70 5.80
N TYR A 284 1.24 -12.57 5.49
CA TYR A 284 0.72 -11.57 4.57
C TYR A 284 0.47 -12.12 3.16
N GLY A 285 1.40 -12.91 2.60
CA GLY A 285 1.21 -13.51 1.29
C GLY A 285 -0.03 -14.41 1.19
N ILE A 286 -0.31 -15.18 2.24
CA ILE A 286 -1.51 -16.02 2.34
C ILE A 286 -2.77 -15.15 2.48
N SER A 287 -2.75 -14.17 3.39
CA SER A 287 -3.89 -13.29 3.63
C SER A 287 -4.26 -12.43 2.42
N ALA A 288 -3.26 -11.85 1.76
CA ALA A 288 -3.48 -11.03 0.57
C ALA A 288 -4.02 -11.86 -0.61
N ALA A 289 -3.61 -13.14 -0.72
CA ALA A 289 -4.12 -14.04 -1.77
C ALA A 289 -5.62 -14.33 -1.59
N MET A 290 -6.12 -14.40 -0.34
CA MET A 290 -7.56 -14.51 -0.09
C MET A 290 -8.33 -13.33 -0.69
N ALA A 291 -7.82 -12.10 -0.55
CA ALA A 291 -8.46 -10.92 -1.11
C ALA A 291 -8.32 -10.84 -2.65
N VAL A 292 -7.13 -11.12 -3.16
CA VAL A 292 -6.78 -10.91 -4.58
C VAL A 292 -7.19 -12.06 -5.48
N ASP A 293 -6.87 -13.29 -5.08
CA ASP A 293 -7.01 -14.48 -5.94
C ASP A 293 -8.31 -15.25 -5.66
N ASP A 294 -8.71 -15.38 -4.38
CA ASP A 294 -9.87 -16.21 -4.01
C ASP A 294 -11.22 -15.47 -4.14
N ILE A 295 -11.26 -14.19 -3.73
CA ILE A 295 -12.49 -13.37 -3.75
C ILE A 295 -12.50 -12.41 -4.94
N GLY A 296 -11.38 -11.73 -5.17
CA GLY A 296 -11.24 -10.64 -6.14
C GLY A 296 -11.67 -9.29 -5.55
N VAL A 297 -10.80 -8.28 -5.70
CA VAL A 297 -10.99 -6.94 -5.11
C VAL A 297 -12.24 -6.24 -5.63
N GLU A 298 -12.61 -6.44 -6.89
CA GLU A 298 -13.84 -5.88 -7.47
C GLU A 298 -15.11 -6.38 -6.75
N ALA A 299 -15.15 -7.69 -6.45
CA ALA A 299 -16.26 -8.30 -5.74
C ALA A 299 -16.30 -7.85 -4.27
N ILE A 300 -15.13 -7.72 -3.63
CA ILE A 300 -14.99 -7.13 -2.29
C ILE A 300 -15.55 -5.70 -2.29
N TYR A 301 -15.10 -4.86 -3.23
CA TYR A 301 -15.50 -3.46 -3.32
C TYR A 301 -17.02 -3.32 -3.48
N SER A 302 -17.60 -4.08 -4.41
CA SER A 302 -19.04 -4.14 -4.64
C SER A 302 -19.81 -4.52 -3.37
N HIS A 303 -19.37 -5.57 -2.67
CA HIS A 303 -20.02 -6.04 -1.45
C HIS A 303 -19.92 -5.03 -0.31
N VAL A 304 -18.73 -4.48 -0.07
CA VAL A 304 -18.50 -3.48 0.99
C VAL A 304 -19.34 -2.23 0.72
N ARG A 305 -19.44 -1.79 -0.54
CA ARG A 305 -20.31 -0.67 -0.91
C ARG A 305 -21.78 -0.94 -0.65
N ALA A 306 -22.28 -2.13 -0.99
CA ALA A 306 -23.66 -2.52 -0.71
C ALA A 306 -23.95 -2.50 0.80
N LEU A 307 -23.07 -3.10 1.62
CA LEU A 307 -23.19 -3.08 3.08
C LEU A 307 -23.13 -1.67 3.66
N ALA A 308 -22.22 -0.81 3.16
CA ALA A 308 -22.09 0.56 3.61
C ALA A 308 -23.30 1.43 3.20
N GLN A 309 -24.00 1.09 2.13
CA GLN A 309 -25.27 1.73 1.76
C GLN A 309 -26.40 1.30 2.69
N GLN A 310 -26.51 0.00 2.99
CA GLN A 310 -27.48 -0.51 3.95
C GLN A 310 -27.28 0.13 5.33
N LEU A 311 -26.05 0.15 5.85
CA LEU A 311 -25.75 0.75 7.15
C LEU A 311 -26.14 2.23 7.24
N ARG A 312 -26.00 2.99 6.14
CA ARG A 312 -26.38 4.40 6.07
C ARG A 312 -27.88 4.63 5.95
N ALA A 313 -28.62 3.67 5.41
CA ALA A 313 -30.07 3.75 5.28
C ALA A 313 -30.80 3.47 6.61
N GLY A 314 -30.14 2.79 7.55
CA GLY A 314 -30.75 2.29 8.80
C GLY A 314 -31.38 0.92 8.65
#